data_AF-A0A530AES4-F1
#
_entry.id   AF-A0A530AES4-F1
#
_cell.length_a   1.000
_cell.length_b   1.000
_cell.length_c   1.000
_cell.angle_alpha   90.00
_cell.angle_beta   90.00
_cell.angle_gamma   90.00
#
_symmetry.space_group_name_H-M   'P 1'
#
loop_
_entity.id
_entity.type
_entity.pdbx_description
1 polymer ?
#
loop_
_entity_poly.entity_id
_entity_poly.type
_entity_poly.pdbx_seq_one_letter_code
_entity_poly.pdbx_strand_id
1 'polypeptide(L)'
;SKAFPDTVVAYKDSAGDWNNTAAVIAAAPDISVFPSSEAQLTKGLASGAAGCISATVNLNAAAIRRLYDAARKGEDVAEADAAVKAFRK
;
A
#
# COMPACT_ATOMS: atom_id res chain seq x y z
N SER A 1 -5.69 1.64 18.78
CA SER A 1 -7.12 1.56 18.44
C SER A 1 -8.03 1.48 19.66
N LYS A 2 -7.77 0.63 20.67
CA LYS A 2 -8.70 0.37 21.80
C LYS A 2 -9.34 1.58 22.48
N ALA A 3 -8.63 2.70 22.63
CA ALA A 3 -9.18 3.91 23.24
C ALA A 3 -10.10 4.73 22.31
N PHE A 4 -9.91 4.62 20.99
CA PHE A 4 -10.64 5.37 19.97
C PHE A 4 -10.92 4.49 18.73
N PRO A 5 -11.66 3.39 18.89
CA PRO A 5 -11.78 2.37 17.85
C PRO A 5 -12.44 2.89 16.58
N ASP A 6 -13.38 3.83 16.71
CA ASP A 6 -14.13 4.40 15.57
C ASP A 6 -13.47 5.65 14.97
N THR A 7 -12.46 6.21 15.64
CA THR A 7 -11.77 7.43 15.18
C THR A 7 -10.44 7.10 14.50
N VAL A 8 -9.64 6.21 15.10
CA VAL A 8 -8.33 5.82 14.57
C VAL A 8 -8.49 4.48 13.87
N VAL A 9 -8.90 4.55 12.60
CA VAL A 9 -9.18 3.37 11.75
C VAL A 9 -8.10 3.10 10.70
N ALA A 10 -7.22 4.08 10.46
CA ALA A 10 -6.19 4.00 9.43
C ALA A 10 -4.90 4.69 9.86
N TYR A 11 -3.79 4.22 9.30
CA TYR A 11 -2.47 4.80 9.46
C TYR A 11 -1.79 4.89 8.10
N LYS A 12 -1.26 6.07 7.77
CA LYS A 12 -0.40 6.25 6.61
C LYS A 12 1.05 6.32 7.10
N ASP A 13 1.88 5.42 6.61
CA ASP A 13 3.33 5.49 6.85
C ASP A 13 3.99 6.29 5.73
N SER A 14 4.43 7.52 6.03
CA SER A 14 5.13 8.36 5.07
C SER A 14 6.66 8.19 5.08
N ALA A 15 7.23 7.42 6.01
CA ALA A 15 8.68 7.36 6.24
C ALA A 15 9.43 6.69 5.08
N GLY A 16 8.77 5.82 4.31
CA GLY A 16 9.38 5.05 3.23
C GLY A 16 10.23 3.86 3.69
N ASP A 17 10.40 3.68 5.01
CA ASP A 17 11.03 2.50 5.59
C ASP A 17 10.05 1.32 5.59
N TRP A 18 10.38 0.30 4.80
CA TRP A 18 9.57 -0.91 4.71
C TRP A 18 9.50 -1.69 6.03
N ASN A 19 10.58 -1.72 6.81
CA ASN A 19 10.60 -2.50 8.05
C ASN A 19 9.62 -1.92 9.06
N ASN A 20 9.54 -0.58 9.13
CA ASN A 20 8.52 0.10 9.92
C ASN A 20 7.11 -0.21 9.41
N THR A 21 6.84 -0.04 8.11
CA THR A 21 5.52 -0.31 7.55
C THR A 21 5.07 -1.75 7.83
N ALA A 22 5.94 -2.74 7.59
CA ALA A 22 5.62 -4.15 7.83
C ALA A 22 5.38 -4.44 9.32
N ALA A 23 6.18 -3.87 10.22
CA ALA A 23 5.99 -4.00 11.66
C ALA A 23 4.65 -3.43 12.12
N VAL A 24 4.23 -2.27 11.58
CA VAL A 24 2.94 -1.66 11.93
C VAL A 24 1.77 -2.50 11.41
N ILE A 25 1.86 -3.03 10.17
CA ILE A 25 0.83 -3.93 9.64
C ILE A 25 0.66 -5.15 10.55
N ALA A 26 1.75 -5.77 10.97
CA ALA A 26 1.72 -6.94 11.85
C ALA A 26 1.19 -6.61 13.26
N ALA A 27 1.55 -5.45 13.81
CA ALA A 27 1.18 -5.05 15.17
C ALA A 27 -0.27 -4.56 15.31
N ALA A 28 -0.90 -4.12 14.23
CA ALA A 28 -2.22 -3.50 14.24
C ALA A 28 -3.14 -4.04 13.13
N PRO A 29 -3.55 -5.32 13.19
CA PRO A 29 -4.34 -5.95 12.13
C PRO A 29 -5.72 -5.30 11.91
N ASP A 30 -6.28 -4.64 12.92
CA ASP A 30 -7.56 -3.94 12.83
C ASP A 30 -7.44 -2.51 12.25
N ILE A 31 -6.22 -2.06 11.94
CA ILE A 31 -5.95 -0.74 11.35
C ILE A 31 -5.61 -0.90 9.88
N SER A 32 -6.28 -0.11 9.03
CA SER A 32 -5.92 -0.01 7.62
C SER A 32 -4.60 0.73 7.47
N VAL A 33 -3.52 0.02 7.14
CA VAL A 33 -2.19 0.63 6.93
C VAL A 33 -1.96 0.94 5.44
N PHE A 34 -1.41 2.12 5.17
CA PHE A 34 -1.12 2.63 3.83
C PHE A 34 0.35 3.10 3.70
N PRO A 35 1.23 2.39 2.98
CA PRO A 35 2.58 2.87 2.65
C PRO A 35 2.57 4.18 1.85
N SER A 36 3.71 4.88 1.90
CA SER A 36 3.94 6.20 1.28
C SER A 36 3.97 6.20 -0.24
N SER A 37 4.14 5.03 -0.85
CA SER A 37 4.49 4.88 -2.25
C SER A 37 3.96 3.57 -2.81
N GLU A 38 3.42 3.63 -4.02
CA GLU A 38 2.94 2.49 -4.78
C GLU A 38 4.08 1.55 -5.19
N ALA A 39 5.35 1.97 -5.09
CA ALA A 39 6.49 1.06 -5.21
C ALA A 39 6.48 -0.03 -4.12
N GLN A 40 5.76 0.20 -3.02
CA GLN A 40 5.54 -0.75 -1.95
C GLN A 40 4.14 -1.38 -1.99
N LEU A 41 3.32 -1.08 -3.01
CA LEU A 41 1.93 -1.52 -3.06
C LEU A 41 1.82 -3.04 -3.05
N THR A 42 2.43 -3.73 -4.00
CA THR A 42 2.32 -5.19 -4.15
C THR A 42 2.76 -5.93 -2.89
N LYS A 43 3.95 -5.61 -2.36
CA LYS A 43 4.45 -6.21 -1.10
C LYS A 43 3.62 -5.81 0.12
N GLY A 44 3.09 -4.59 0.15
CA GLY A 44 2.19 -4.09 1.19
C GLY A 44 0.90 -4.89 1.21
N LEU A 45 0.23 -5.03 0.06
CA LEU A 45 -1.01 -5.81 -0.07
C LEU A 45 -0.80 -7.26 0.35
N ALA A 46 0.32 -7.87 -0.05
CA ALA A 46 0.70 -9.23 0.37
C ALA A 46 0.94 -9.36 1.89
N SER A 47 1.30 -8.26 2.55
CA SER A 47 1.55 -8.22 4.00
C SER A 47 0.31 -7.83 4.81
N GLY A 48 -0.80 -7.42 4.17
CA GLY A 48 -2.03 -6.99 4.83
C GLY A 48 -2.32 -5.48 4.79
N ALA A 49 -1.53 -4.68 4.07
CA ALA A 49 -1.83 -3.27 3.87
C ALA A 49 -3.16 -3.09 3.12
N ALA A 50 -3.91 -2.03 3.43
CA ALA A 50 -5.20 -1.78 2.81
C ALA A 50 -5.08 -1.26 1.36
N GLY A 51 -3.98 -0.57 1.04
CA GLY A 51 -3.73 0.06 -0.25
C GLY A 51 -2.43 0.86 -0.22
N CYS A 52 -2.40 2.01 -0.89
CA CYS A 52 -1.32 2.99 -0.79
C CYS A 52 -1.90 4.40 -0.97
N ILE A 53 -1.34 5.38 -0.24
CA ILE A 53 -1.62 6.80 -0.45
C ILE A 53 -0.34 7.46 -0.97
N SER A 54 -0.29 7.72 -2.27
CA SER A 54 0.91 8.21 -2.97
C SER A 54 0.65 9.43 -3.84
N ALA A 55 1.68 10.25 -4.04
CA ALA A 55 1.65 11.43 -4.90
C ALA A 55 1.46 11.09 -6.39
N THR A 56 2.09 10.03 -6.88
CA THR A 56 2.08 9.65 -8.31
C THR A 56 0.75 9.06 -8.75
N VAL A 57 -0.15 8.71 -7.82
CA VAL A 57 -1.56 8.40 -8.16
C VAL A 57 -2.22 9.56 -8.92
N ASN A 58 -1.82 10.81 -8.66
CA ASN A 58 -2.32 11.96 -9.44
C ASN A 58 -1.94 11.90 -10.92
N LEU A 59 -0.90 11.15 -11.27
CA LEU A 59 -0.34 11.09 -12.63
C LEU A 59 -0.60 9.73 -13.31
N ASN A 60 -0.74 8.65 -12.53
CA ASN A 60 -0.88 7.29 -13.05
C ASN A 60 -1.96 6.47 -12.33
N ALA A 61 -3.08 7.11 -11.98
CA ALA A 61 -4.19 6.48 -11.26
C ALA A 61 -4.64 5.16 -11.90
N ALA A 62 -4.78 5.12 -13.23
CA ALA A 62 -5.31 3.96 -13.94
C ALA A 62 -4.41 2.72 -13.85
N ALA A 63 -3.10 2.86 -14.04
CA ALA A 63 -2.19 1.71 -13.93
C ALA A 63 -2.06 1.25 -12.47
N ILE A 64 -1.98 2.19 -11.52
CA ILE A 64 -1.88 1.86 -10.09
C ILE A 64 -3.17 1.15 -9.61
N ARG A 65 -4.35 1.57 -10.07
CA ARG A 65 -5.60 0.87 -9.76
C ARG A 65 -5.64 -0.54 -10.34
N ARG A 66 -5.21 -0.73 -11.59
CA ARG A 66 -5.12 -2.07 -12.20
C ARG A 66 -4.17 -2.97 -11.42
N LEU A 67 -3.01 -2.47 -11.02
CA LEU A 67 -2.05 -3.20 -10.19
C LEU A 67 -2.69 -3.61 -8.85
N TYR A 68 -3.38 -2.68 -8.17
CA TYR A 68 -4.10 -2.97 -6.93
C TYR A 68 -5.12 -4.11 -7.11
N ASP A 69 -5.95 -4.04 -8.16
CA ASP A 69 -7.02 -5.01 -8.39
C ASP A 69 -6.47 -6.39 -8.72
N ALA A 70 -5.46 -6.46 -9.60
CA ALA A 70 -4.80 -7.71 -9.97
C ALA A 70 -4.12 -8.36 -8.75
N ALA A 71 -3.40 -7.56 -7.95
CA ALA A 71 -2.76 -8.05 -6.73
C ALA A 71 -3.79 -8.55 -5.70
N ARG A 72 -4.94 -7.88 -5.57
CA ARG A 72 -6.05 -8.31 -4.69
C ARG A 72 -6.70 -9.62 -5.15
N LYS A 73 -6.68 -9.91 -6.45
CA LYS A 73 -7.16 -11.18 -7.01
C LYS A 73 -6.14 -12.31 -6.94
N GLY A 74 -4.90 -12.01 -6.53
CA GLY A 74 -3.81 -12.99 -6.51
C GLY A 74 -3.26 -13.32 -7.91
N GLU A 75 -3.43 -12.42 -8.87
CA GLU A 75 -2.86 -12.55 -10.22
C GLU A 75 -1.33 -12.28 -10.19
N ASP A 76 -0.62 -12.75 -11.22
CA ASP A 76 0.79 -12.35 -11.41
C ASP A 76 0.85 -10.89 -11.86
N VAL A 77 1.49 -10.07 -11.04
CA VAL A 77 1.60 -8.62 -11.24
C VAL A 77 3.03 -8.14 -11.44
N ALA A 78 4.00 -9.04 -11.62
CA ALA A 78 5.42 -8.66 -11.67
C ALA A 78 5.72 -7.57 -12.72
N GLU A 79 5.15 -7.70 -13.92
CA GLU A 79 5.32 -6.72 -15.00
C GLU A 79 4.63 -5.39 -14.69
N ALA A 80 3.37 -5.43 -14.22
CA ALA A 80 2.61 -4.24 -13.87
C ALA A 80 3.26 -3.46 -12.71
N ASP A 81 3.77 -4.18 -11.71
CA ASP A 81 4.51 -3.62 -10.57
C ASP A 81 5.81 -2.95 -11.02
N ALA A 82 6.58 -3.60 -11.91
CA ALA A 82 7.78 -3.01 -12.49
C ALA A 82 7.47 -1.75 -13.31
N ALA A 83 6.41 -1.76 -14.12
CA ALA A 83 5.98 -0.59 -14.90
C ALA A 83 5.57 0.58 -14.02
N VAL A 84 4.80 0.32 -12.96
CA VAL A 84 4.41 1.34 -11.97
C VAL A 84 5.64 1.92 -11.27
N LYS A 85 6.62 1.09 -10.89
CA LYS A 85 7.88 1.55 -10.29
C LYS A 85 8.73 2.38 -11.25
N ALA A 86 8.74 2.04 -12.54
CA ALA A 86 9.47 2.78 -13.57
C ALA A 86 8.88 4.18 -13.81
N PHE A 87 7.55 4.32 -13.80
CA PHE A 87 6.85 5.60 -13.97
C PHE A 87 7.18 6.65 -12.88
N ARG A 88 7.68 6.21 -11.72
CA ARG A 88 8.08 7.11 -10.62
C ARG A 88 9.36 7.89 -10.88
N LYS A 89 10.21 7.43 -11.81
CA LYS A 89 11.49 8.06 -12.16
C LYS A 89 11.28 9.13 -13.22
#